data_AF-A0A395M3M3-F1
#
_entry.id   AF-A0A395M3M3-F1
#
_cell.length_a   1.000
_cell.length_b   1.000
_cell.length_c   1.000
_cell.angle_alpha   90.00
_cell.angle_beta   90.00
_cell.angle_gamma   90.00
#
_symmetry.space_group_name_H-M   'P 1'
#
loop_
_entity.id
_entity.type
_entity.pdbx_description
1 polymer ?
#
loop_
_entity_poly.entity_id
_entity_poly.type
_entity_poly.pdbx_seq_one_letter_code
_entity_poly.pdbx_strand_id
1 'polypeptide(L)'
;MRTTYLSGFLLACLCAGVLVSCQPPAENKTLASEIEQFVSALEQDIAKFDGNQTYLNSEQKTYNEKNAALKKKLGKNDSVYNALTKAHQKLVDEHENKLAALKDLAEASKQLIPKLLDGSFAFDRRLIEEDFKGGTHEGKTFDGFKQKAEKLREELNAFMPRHEALDAQIKLYEQKLDSLERASQVAETASSPQRPKPRRAK
;
A
#
# COMPACT_ATOMS: atom_id res chain seq x y z
N MET A 1 66.84 45.40 -35.57
CA MET A 1 66.14 44.10 -35.41
C MET A 1 66.05 43.77 -33.93
N ARG A 2 64.91 43.20 -33.51
CA ARG A 2 64.48 42.76 -32.15
C ARG A 2 63.87 43.87 -31.27
N THR A 3 62.58 44.18 -31.41
CA THR A 3 61.37 43.53 -30.81
C THR A 3 61.25 43.67 -29.30
N THR A 4 60.46 44.66 -28.91
CA THR A 4 59.53 44.75 -27.77
C THR A 4 59.00 43.42 -27.25
N TYR A 5 59.04 43.20 -25.93
CA TYR A 5 57.98 42.54 -25.14
C TYR A 5 58.13 42.96 -23.66
N LEU A 6 57.44 44.03 -23.29
CA LEU A 6 57.31 44.53 -21.93
C LEU A 6 55.81 44.60 -21.59
N SER A 7 55.12 43.45 -21.63
CA SER A 7 53.73 43.32 -21.14
C SER A 7 53.36 41.84 -21.05
N GLY A 8 53.57 41.22 -19.89
CA GLY A 8 53.19 39.82 -19.72
C GLY A 8 53.14 39.31 -18.29
N PHE A 9 53.18 40.20 -17.28
CA PHE A 9 53.26 39.77 -15.88
C PHE A 9 52.26 40.43 -14.92
N LEU A 10 51.22 41.09 -15.45
CA LEU A 10 50.27 41.84 -14.63
C LEU A 10 48.81 41.71 -15.10
N LEU A 11 48.45 40.55 -15.65
CA LEU A 11 47.06 40.24 -15.98
C LEU A 11 46.75 38.74 -15.88
N ALA A 12 47.16 38.12 -14.77
CA ALA A 12 46.82 36.72 -14.45
C ALA A 12 46.23 36.56 -13.03
N CYS A 13 45.60 37.60 -12.49
CA CYS A 13 44.93 37.55 -11.18
C CYS A 13 43.48 38.09 -11.17
N LEU A 14 42.83 38.24 -12.33
CA LEU A 14 41.47 38.81 -12.41
C LEU A 14 40.51 37.98 -13.29
N CYS A 15 40.75 36.68 -13.42
CA CYS A 15 39.75 35.72 -13.92
C CYS A 15 39.44 34.59 -12.91
N ALA A 16 39.76 34.79 -11.63
CA ALA A 16 39.20 34.02 -10.52
C ALA A 16 37.88 34.65 -10.02
N GLY A 17 37.19 35.36 -10.91
CA GLY A 17 35.86 35.91 -10.69
C GLY A 17 34.83 34.80 -10.78
N VAL A 18 34.61 34.15 -9.65
CA VAL A 18 33.34 33.51 -9.30
C VAL A 18 32.85 32.47 -10.33
N LEU A 19 33.58 31.36 -10.46
CA LEU A 19 32.87 30.10 -10.62
C LEU A 19 32.15 29.86 -9.28
N VAL A 20 30.97 30.47 -9.11
CA VAL A 20 29.97 29.99 -8.15
C VAL A 20 29.89 28.50 -8.47
N SER A 21 30.37 27.65 -7.58
CA SER A 21 30.21 26.23 -7.80
C SER A 21 28.70 26.00 -7.96
N CYS A 22 28.27 25.50 -9.11
CA CYS A 22 26.92 24.96 -9.31
C CYS A 22 26.71 23.68 -8.48
N GLN A 23 27.29 23.62 -7.27
CA GLN A 23 27.10 22.54 -6.34
C GLN A 23 26.02 22.96 -5.35
N PRO A 24 24.96 22.15 -5.18
CA PRO A 24 23.92 22.45 -4.20
C PRO A 24 24.56 22.58 -2.81
N PRO A 25 24.03 23.49 -1.96
CA PRO A 25 24.49 23.68 -0.58
C PRO A 25 24.59 22.34 0.17
N ALA A 26 25.54 22.22 1.11
CA ALA A 26 25.72 20.99 1.89
C ALA A 26 24.43 20.55 2.60
N GLU A 27 23.66 21.51 3.13
CA GLU A 27 22.35 21.27 3.76
C GLU A 27 21.34 20.64 2.79
N ASN A 28 21.32 21.08 1.52
CA ASN A 28 20.44 20.50 0.49
C ASN A 28 20.81 19.05 0.21
N LYS A 29 22.12 18.75 0.15
CA LYS A 29 22.61 17.37 -0.05
C LYS A 29 22.24 16.47 1.12
N THR A 30 22.34 16.98 2.35
CA THR A 30 21.92 16.25 3.54
C THR A 30 20.42 15.94 3.53
N LEU A 31 19.58 16.94 3.23
CA LEU A 31 18.13 16.73 3.14
C LEU A 31 17.76 15.79 1.99
N ALA A 32 18.40 15.94 0.82
CA ALA A 32 18.20 15.04 -0.31
C ALA A 32 18.54 13.59 0.06
N SER A 33 19.66 13.35 0.76
CA SER A 33 20.05 12.02 1.23
C SER A 33 19.07 11.47 2.27
N GLU A 34 18.53 12.29 3.17
CA GLU A 34 17.47 11.89 4.11
C GLU A 34 16.23 11.41 3.36
N ILE A 35 15.80 12.17 2.34
CA ILE A 35 14.64 11.84 1.52
C ILE A 35 14.90 10.56 0.70
N GLU A 36 16.09 10.39 0.11
CA GLU A 36 16.47 9.18 -0.63
C GLU A 36 16.41 7.92 0.24
N GLN A 37 16.96 7.99 1.46
CA GLN A 37 16.92 6.88 2.41
C GLN A 37 15.49 6.55 2.82
N PHE A 38 14.68 7.57 3.08
CA PHE A 38 13.28 7.41 3.42
C PHE A 38 12.47 6.77 2.28
N VAL A 39 12.59 7.29 1.05
CA VAL A 39 11.92 6.75 -0.14
C VAL A 39 12.35 5.30 -0.39
N SER A 40 13.64 4.99 -0.26
CA SER A 40 14.15 3.62 -0.43
C SER A 40 13.53 2.65 0.59
N ALA A 41 13.41 3.05 1.86
CA ALA A 41 12.72 2.25 2.88
C ALA A 41 11.22 2.12 2.59
N LEU A 42 10.60 3.19 2.08
CA LEU A 42 9.18 3.21 1.73
C LEU A 42 8.87 2.29 0.53
N GLU A 43 9.71 2.29 -0.50
CA GLU A 43 9.59 1.40 -1.67
C GLU A 43 9.70 -0.08 -1.27
N GLN A 44 10.55 -0.43 -0.28
CA GLN A 44 10.62 -1.78 0.26
C GLN A 44 9.33 -2.20 0.97
N ASP A 45 8.72 -1.31 1.74
CA ASP A 45 7.46 -1.61 2.42
C ASP A 45 6.28 -1.63 1.45
N ILE A 46 6.25 -0.75 0.45
CA ILE A 46 5.27 -0.78 -0.64
C ILE A 46 5.30 -2.14 -1.34
N ALA A 47 6.49 -2.69 -1.62
CA ALA A 47 6.59 -4.02 -2.23
C ALA A 47 5.99 -5.13 -1.35
N LYS A 48 6.16 -5.06 -0.02
CA LYS A 48 5.52 -6.00 0.91
C LYS A 48 4.01 -5.85 0.89
N PHE A 49 3.51 -4.62 0.94
CA PHE A 49 2.07 -4.34 0.90
C PHE A 49 1.45 -4.72 -0.44
N ASP A 50 2.14 -4.57 -1.57
CA ASP A 50 1.69 -5.08 -2.87
C ASP A 50 1.53 -6.62 -2.86
N GLY A 51 2.46 -7.31 -2.19
CA GLY A 51 2.34 -8.75 -1.92
C GLY A 51 1.08 -9.08 -1.12
N ASN A 52 0.82 -8.34 -0.05
CA ASN A 52 -0.40 -8.50 0.76
C ASN A 52 -1.66 -8.21 -0.06
N GLN A 53 -1.69 -7.14 -0.87
CA GLN A 53 -2.84 -6.81 -1.71
C GLN A 53 -3.14 -7.93 -2.71
N THR A 54 -2.10 -8.50 -3.32
CA THR A 54 -2.24 -9.63 -4.25
C THR A 54 -2.86 -10.84 -3.55
N TYR A 55 -2.36 -11.16 -2.35
CA TYR A 55 -2.90 -12.24 -1.53
C TYR A 55 -4.37 -12.00 -1.15
N LEU A 56 -4.70 -10.83 -0.59
CA LEU A 56 -6.06 -10.46 -0.20
C LEU A 56 -7.04 -10.51 -1.38
N ASN A 57 -6.64 -10.05 -2.57
CA ASN A 57 -7.44 -10.15 -3.78
C ASN A 57 -7.73 -11.61 -4.17
N SER A 58 -6.75 -12.51 -4.00
CA SER A 58 -6.92 -13.93 -4.32
C SER A 58 -7.89 -14.64 -3.36
N GLU A 59 -7.83 -14.34 -2.06
CA GLU A 59 -8.77 -14.84 -1.06
C GLU A 59 -10.18 -14.29 -1.32
N GLN A 60 -10.30 -12.99 -1.60
CA GLN A 60 -11.59 -12.37 -1.94
C GLN A 60 -12.25 -13.02 -3.15
N LYS A 61 -11.46 -13.35 -4.19
CA LYS A 61 -11.98 -14.10 -5.34
C LYS A 61 -12.54 -15.46 -4.93
N THR A 62 -11.81 -16.19 -4.09
CA THR A 62 -12.25 -17.49 -3.56
C THR A 62 -13.57 -17.37 -2.79
N TYR A 63 -13.69 -16.37 -1.90
CA TYR A 63 -14.93 -16.14 -1.17
C TYR A 63 -16.09 -15.73 -2.08
N ASN A 64 -15.85 -14.91 -3.10
CA ASN A 64 -16.86 -14.55 -4.08
C ASN A 64 -17.37 -15.78 -4.86
N GLU A 65 -16.49 -16.67 -5.29
CA GLU A 65 -16.84 -17.92 -5.98
C GLU A 65 -17.65 -18.86 -5.08
N LYS A 66 -17.24 -19.03 -3.82
CA LYS A 66 -17.99 -19.83 -2.83
C LYS A 66 -19.36 -19.23 -2.53
N ASN A 67 -19.47 -17.91 -2.35
CA ASN A 67 -20.74 -17.23 -2.13
C ASN A 67 -21.70 -17.44 -3.32
N ALA A 68 -21.18 -17.39 -4.55
CA ALA A 68 -21.95 -17.67 -5.76
C ALA A 68 -22.40 -19.14 -5.84
N ALA A 69 -21.55 -20.09 -5.43
CA ALA A 69 -21.89 -21.51 -5.35
C ALA A 69 -22.99 -21.77 -4.30
N LEU A 70 -22.88 -21.17 -3.11
CA LEU A 70 -23.90 -21.25 -2.06
C LEU A 70 -25.24 -20.69 -2.54
N LYS A 71 -25.22 -19.56 -3.25
CA LYS A 71 -26.43 -19.00 -3.87
C LYS A 71 -27.12 -19.98 -4.81
N LYS A 72 -26.34 -20.70 -5.63
CA LYS A 72 -26.88 -21.72 -6.54
C LYS A 72 -27.46 -22.92 -5.78
N LYS A 73 -26.78 -23.40 -4.73
CA LYS A 73 -27.26 -24.52 -3.91
C LYS A 73 -28.54 -24.18 -3.15
N LEU A 74 -28.63 -22.99 -2.57
CA LEU A 74 -29.75 -22.56 -1.70
C LEU A 74 -30.90 -21.89 -2.46
N GLY A 75 -30.69 -21.51 -3.73
CA GLY A 75 -31.62 -20.69 -4.51
C GLY A 75 -31.70 -19.22 -4.07
N LYS A 76 -30.99 -18.84 -3.00
CA LYS A 76 -30.91 -17.49 -2.42
C LYS A 76 -29.53 -17.26 -1.81
N ASN A 77 -29.16 -16.00 -1.60
CA ASN A 77 -27.91 -15.69 -0.90
C ASN A 77 -27.98 -16.17 0.55
N ASP A 78 -26.92 -16.84 1.00
CA ASP A 78 -26.69 -17.04 2.43
C ASP A 78 -26.37 -15.69 3.07
N SER A 79 -27.22 -15.22 3.99
CA SER A 79 -27.12 -13.86 4.52
C SER A 79 -25.82 -13.64 5.30
N VAL A 80 -25.31 -14.68 5.97
CA VAL A 80 -24.12 -14.60 6.83
C VAL A 80 -22.85 -14.69 5.99
N TYR A 81 -22.74 -15.70 5.11
CA TYR A 81 -21.60 -15.83 4.20
C TYR A 81 -21.44 -14.58 3.35
N ASN A 82 -22.54 -14.10 2.75
CA ASN A 82 -22.51 -12.90 1.93
C ASN A 82 -22.11 -11.65 2.73
N ALA A 83 -22.48 -11.53 4.00
CA ALA A 83 -22.04 -10.42 4.86
C ALA A 83 -20.54 -10.51 5.15
N LEU A 84 -20.01 -11.70 5.44
CA LEU A 84 -18.58 -11.91 5.68
C LEU A 84 -17.75 -11.65 4.41
N THR A 85 -18.20 -12.13 3.24
CA THR A 85 -17.55 -11.85 1.95
C THR A 85 -17.51 -10.35 1.64
N LYS A 86 -18.58 -9.61 1.96
CA LYS A 86 -18.60 -8.14 1.80
C LYS A 86 -17.69 -7.42 2.79
N ALA A 87 -17.61 -7.90 4.02
CA ALA A 87 -16.68 -7.36 5.01
C ALA A 87 -15.22 -7.55 4.55
N HIS A 88 -14.91 -8.70 3.94
CA HIS A 88 -13.58 -8.97 3.39
C HIS A 88 -13.29 -8.07 2.19
N GLN A 89 -14.28 -7.86 1.31
CA GLN A 89 -14.13 -6.94 0.16
C GLN A 89 -13.81 -5.53 0.64
N LYS A 90 -14.52 -5.03 1.67
CA LYS A 90 -14.26 -3.71 2.23
C LYS A 90 -12.84 -3.59 2.78
N LEU A 91 -12.32 -4.64 3.41
CA LEU A 91 -10.95 -4.68 3.90
C LEU A 91 -9.93 -4.62 2.75
N VAL A 92 -10.17 -5.38 1.67
CA VAL A 92 -9.35 -5.40 0.46
C VAL A 92 -9.32 -4.02 -0.21
N ASP A 93 -10.49 -3.40 -0.37
CA ASP A 93 -10.63 -2.08 -1.00
C ASP A 93 -9.97 -0.98 -0.13
N GLU A 94 -10.11 -1.05 1.19
CA GLU A 94 -9.47 -0.11 2.11
C GLU A 94 -7.94 -0.25 2.11
N HIS A 95 -7.41 -1.47 2.04
CA HIS A 95 -5.98 -1.72 1.90
C HIS A 95 -5.45 -1.16 0.57
N GLU A 96 -6.14 -1.41 -0.55
CA GLU A 96 -5.77 -0.90 -1.87
C GLU A 96 -5.69 0.64 -1.89
N ASN A 97 -6.72 1.31 -1.36
CA ASN A 97 -6.77 2.76 -1.32
C ASN A 97 -5.63 3.37 -0.50
N LYS A 98 -5.28 2.76 0.64
CA LYS A 98 -4.17 3.24 1.48
C LYS A 98 -2.81 2.95 0.86
N LEU A 99 -2.67 1.82 0.19
CA LEU A 99 -1.46 1.48 -0.54
C LEU A 99 -1.21 2.43 -1.72
N ALA A 100 -2.27 2.81 -2.44
CA ALA A 100 -2.19 3.84 -3.48
C ALA A 100 -1.72 5.18 -2.90
N ALA A 101 -2.32 5.64 -1.80
CA ALA A 101 -1.90 6.87 -1.13
C ALA A 101 -0.43 6.81 -0.64
N LEU A 102 0.05 5.65 -0.19
CA LEU A 102 1.45 5.46 0.22
C LEU A 102 2.41 5.58 -0.99
N LYS A 103 2.03 5.01 -2.13
CA LYS A 103 2.78 5.12 -3.39
C LYS A 103 2.87 6.56 -3.87
N ASP A 104 1.76 7.31 -3.79
CA ASP A 104 1.73 8.72 -4.15
C ASP A 104 2.67 9.55 -3.25
N LEU A 105 2.73 9.27 -1.95
CA LEU A 105 3.66 9.95 -1.04
C LEU A 105 5.12 9.58 -1.29
N ALA A 106 5.41 8.34 -1.66
CA ALA A 106 6.77 7.91 -2.03
C ALA A 106 7.25 8.67 -3.27
N GLU A 107 6.40 8.74 -4.29
CA GLU A 107 6.70 9.46 -5.53
C GLU A 107 6.80 10.98 -5.30
N ALA A 108 5.88 11.57 -4.52
CA ALA A 108 5.95 12.99 -4.16
C ALA A 108 7.23 13.33 -3.40
N SER A 109 7.66 12.47 -2.47
CA SER A 109 8.92 12.63 -1.73
C SER A 109 10.12 12.53 -2.69
N LYS A 110 10.11 11.57 -3.61
CA LYS A 110 11.15 11.38 -4.62
C LYS A 110 11.33 12.60 -5.52
N GLN A 111 10.24 13.27 -5.87
CA GLN A 111 10.24 14.50 -6.68
C GLN A 111 10.84 15.72 -5.96
N LEU A 112 11.06 15.66 -4.65
CA LEU A 112 11.75 16.71 -3.90
C LEU A 112 13.28 16.66 -4.09
N ILE A 113 13.85 15.47 -4.30
CA ILE A 113 15.29 15.25 -4.48
C ILE A 113 15.88 16.10 -5.62
N PRO A 114 15.36 16.04 -6.87
CA PRO A 114 15.92 16.85 -7.94
C PRO A 114 15.79 18.35 -7.66
N LYS A 115 14.73 18.82 -6.98
CA LYS A 115 14.56 20.23 -6.61
C LYS A 115 15.62 20.71 -5.63
N LEU A 116 16.07 19.84 -4.72
CA LEU A 116 17.17 20.16 -3.78
C LEU A 116 18.53 20.20 -4.47
N LEU A 117 18.71 19.38 -5.51
CA LEU A 117 20.00 19.19 -6.18
C LEU A 117 20.20 20.08 -7.42
N ASP A 118 19.14 20.66 -7.98
CA ASP A 118 19.17 21.52 -9.19
C ASP A 118 20.07 22.76 -9.02
N GLY A 119 20.37 23.17 -7.77
CA GLY A 119 21.29 24.27 -7.48
C GLY A 119 20.79 25.65 -7.93
N SER A 120 19.59 25.73 -8.51
CA SER A 120 18.92 26.98 -8.85
C SER A 120 18.34 27.65 -7.61
N PHE A 121 18.34 28.98 -7.57
CA PHE A 121 17.69 29.78 -6.51
C PHE A 121 16.16 29.70 -6.54
N ALA A 122 15.58 28.90 -7.43
CA ALA A 122 14.14 28.86 -7.69
C ALA A 122 13.34 28.19 -6.56
N PHE A 123 13.98 27.38 -5.72
CA PHE A 123 13.31 26.63 -4.66
C PHE A 123 13.86 26.98 -3.28
N ASP A 124 12.97 27.41 -2.39
CA ASP A 124 13.30 27.60 -0.98
C ASP A 124 13.42 26.23 -0.30
N ARG A 125 14.62 25.93 0.19
CA ARG A 125 14.91 24.72 0.98
C ARG A 125 13.94 24.54 2.13
N ARG A 126 13.51 25.62 2.77
CA ARG A 126 12.60 25.58 3.93
C ARG A 126 11.23 25.05 3.52
N LEU A 127 10.71 25.46 2.37
CA LEU A 127 9.45 24.95 1.86
C LEU A 127 9.53 23.45 1.53
N ILE A 128 10.64 22.99 0.95
CA ILE A 128 10.85 21.56 0.70
C ILE A 128 10.97 20.77 2.00
N GLU A 129 11.69 21.32 2.99
CA GLU A 129 11.82 20.69 4.31
C GLU A 129 10.46 20.62 5.03
N GLU A 130 9.64 21.66 4.92
CA GLU A 130 8.27 21.71 5.43
C GLU A 130 7.34 20.71 4.71
N ASP A 131 7.40 20.60 3.39
CA ASP A 131 6.65 19.60 2.62
C ASP A 131 7.00 18.18 3.07
N PHE A 132 8.30 17.91 3.29
CA PHE A 132 8.78 16.58 3.67
C PHE A 132 8.53 16.24 5.15
N LYS A 133 8.92 17.14 6.07
CA LYS A 133 8.91 16.88 7.52
C LYS A 133 7.65 17.37 8.23
N GLY A 134 6.89 18.27 7.61
CA GLY A 134 5.78 18.97 8.22
C GLY A 134 6.25 20.28 8.84
N GLY A 135 5.29 21.07 9.31
CA GLY A 135 5.57 22.39 9.84
C GLY A 135 4.41 22.95 10.66
N THR A 136 4.57 24.19 11.09
CA THR A 136 3.51 24.97 11.74
C THR A 136 3.30 26.24 10.96
N HIS A 137 2.08 26.44 10.46
CA HIS A 137 1.68 27.65 9.76
C HIS A 137 0.53 28.31 10.51
N GLU A 138 0.68 29.58 10.90
CA GLU A 138 -0.33 30.33 11.66
C GLU A 138 -0.82 29.61 12.94
N GLY A 139 0.08 28.91 13.64
CA GLY A 139 -0.24 28.15 14.85
C GLY A 139 -0.94 26.80 14.61
N LYS A 140 -1.13 26.39 13.36
CA LYS A 140 -1.65 25.06 12.99
C LYS A 140 -0.52 24.16 12.51
N THR A 141 -0.39 22.99 13.13
CA THR A 141 0.55 21.96 12.69
C THR A 141 -0.02 21.23 11.48
N PHE A 142 0.82 20.94 10.48
CA PHE A 142 0.47 20.08 9.37
C PHE A 142 1.50 18.96 9.22
N ASP A 143 1.02 17.78 8.82
CA ASP A 143 1.88 16.63 8.60
C ASP A 143 2.58 16.73 7.24
N GLY A 144 3.90 16.55 7.25
CA GLY A 144 4.69 16.38 6.03
C GLY A 144 4.50 15.01 5.40
N PHE A 145 5.12 14.81 4.23
CA PHE A 145 5.07 13.52 3.53
C PHE A 145 5.58 12.37 4.39
N LYS A 146 6.67 12.59 5.14
CA LYS A 146 7.27 11.59 6.03
C LYS A 146 6.27 11.08 7.07
N GLN A 147 5.63 12.01 7.79
CA GLN A 147 4.66 11.70 8.85
C GLN A 147 3.39 11.06 8.30
N LYS A 148 2.88 11.54 7.16
CA LYS A 148 1.72 10.93 6.49
C LYS A 148 2.00 9.49 6.06
N ALA A 149 3.18 9.24 5.50
CA ALA A 149 3.59 7.91 5.06
C ALA A 149 3.82 6.96 6.24
N GLU A 150 4.38 7.43 7.36
CA GLU A 150 4.50 6.63 8.60
C GLU A 150 3.13 6.20 9.14
N LYS A 151 2.16 7.13 9.21
CA LYS A 151 0.78 6.80 9.61
C LYS A 151 0.14 5.77 8.69
N LEU A 152 0.29 5.92 7.37
CA LEU A 152 -0.23 4.95 6.41
C LEU A 152 0.45 3.58 6.54
N ARG A 153 1.75 3.51 6.83
CA ARG A 153 2.45 2.24 7.08
C ARG A 153 1.89 1.52 8.30
N GLU A 154 1.65 2.25 9.40
CA GLU A 154 1.02 1.69 10.60
C GLU A 154 -0.38 1.15 10.31
N GLU A 155 -1.19 1.93 9.57
CA GLU A 155 -2.52 1.50 9.16
C GLU A 155 -2.48 0.26 8.27
N LEU A 156 -1.59 0.22 7.26
CA LEU A 156 -1.42 -0.92 6.36
C LEU A 156 -0.96 -2.18 7.09
N ASN A 157 -0.05 -2.05 8.06
CA ASN A 157 0.35 -3.17 8.92
C ASN A 157 -0.81 -3.72 9.76
N ALA A 158 -1.79 -2.89 10.12
CA ALA A 158 -2.95 -3.31 10.89
C ALA A 158 -4.00 -4.10 10.07
N PHE A 159 -3.87 -4.20 8.74
CA PHE A 159 -4.83 -4.95 7.91
C PHE A 159 -4.68 -6.46 8.07
N MET A 160 -3.47 -7.00 8.15
CA MET A 160 -3.26 -8.45 8.19
C MET A 160 -3.90 -9.10 9.43
N PRO A 161 -3.77 -8.55 10.65
CA PRO A 161 -4.49 -9.08 11.81
C PRO A 161 -6.02 -9.01 11.67
N ARG A 162 -6.55 -7.94 11.05
CA ARG A 162 -7.99 -7.80 10.79
C ARG A 162 -8.47 -8.83 9.77
N HIS A 163 -7.67 -9.08 8.74
CA HIS A 163 -7.90 -10.12 7.74
C HIS A 163 -7.94 -11.50 8.41
N GLU A 164 -6.94 -11.84 9.24
CA GLU A 164 -6.88 -13.14 9.93
C GLU A 164 -8.09 -13.38 10.83
N ALA A 165 -8.54 -12.35 11.55
CA ALA A 165 -9.74 -12.44 12.38
C ALA A 165 -11.02 -12.67 11.55
N LEU A 166 -11.08 -12.11 10.34
CA LEU A 166 -12.22 -12.28 9.43
C LEU A 166 -12.18 -13.62 8.71
N ASP A 167 -11.01 -14.06 8.24
CA ASP A 167 -10.80 -15.38 7.65
C ASP A 167 -11.14 -16.50 8.64
N ALA A 168 -10.75 -16.36 9.91
CA ALA A 168 -11.14 -17.30 10.97
C ALA A 168 -12.68 -17.41 11.12
N GLN A 169 -13.40 -16.28 11.04
CA GLN A 169 -14.86 -16.26 11.07
C GLN A 169 -15.47 -16.92 9.83
N ILE A 170 -14.92 -16.67 8.65
CA ILE A 170 -15.35 -17.30 7.40
C ILE A 170 -15.15 -18.81 7.48
N LYS A 171 -13.96 -19.29 7.83
CA LYS A 171 -13.65 -20.72 7.96
C LYS A 171 -14.54 -21.43 8.97
N LEU A 172 -14.78 -20.81 10.13
CA LEU A 172 -15.69 -21.36 11.14
C LEU A 172 -17.12 -21.46 10.61
N TYR A 173 -17.57 -20.48 9.82
CA TYR A 173 -18.88 -20.55 9.19
C TYR A 173 -18.96 -21.60 8.07
N GLU A 174 -17.90 -21.76 7.28
CA GLU A 174 -17.77 -22.83 6.27
C GLU A 174 -17.90 -24.22 6.91
N GLN A 175 -17.19 -24.46 8.03
CA GLN A 175 -17.31 -25.72 8.77
C GLN A 175 -18.74 -26.00 9.27
N LYS A 176 -19.48 -24.96 9.66
CA LYS A 176 -20.89 -25.09 10.04
C LYS A 176 -21.75 -25.48 8.85
N LEU A 177 -21.55 -24.84 7.69
CA LEU A 177 -22.26 -25.18 6.46
C LEU A 177 -22.01 -26.63 6.05
N ASP A 178 -20.77 -27.09 6.07
CA ASP A 178 -20.40 -28.47 5.72
C ASP A 178 -20.99 -29.50 6.68
N SER A 179 -21.10 -29.15 7.96
CA SER A 179 -21.70 -30.01 8.99
C SER A 179 -23.22 -30.12 8.79
N LEU A 180 -23.89 -29.01 8.45
CA LEU A 180 -25.31 -28.99 8.13
C LEU A 180 -25.60 -29.76 6.84
N GLU A 181 -24.76 -29.62 5.81
CA GLU A 181 -24.90 -30.35 4.55
C GLU A 181 -24.80 -31.86 4.79
N ARG A 182 -23.79 -32.33 5.55
CA ARG A 182 -23.66 -33.74 5.94
C ARG A 182 -24.84 -34.25 6.76
N ALA A 183 -25.33 -33.48 7.73
CA ALA A 183 -26.48 -33.86 8.54
C ALA A 183 -27.74 -34.04 7.69
N SER A 184 -27.95 -33.16 6.70
CA SER A 184 -29.09 -33.23 5.77
C SER A 184 -29.06 -34.50 4.91
N GLN A 185 -27.88 -34.88 4.40
CA GLN A 185 -27.70 -36.10 3.60
C GLN A 185 -27.94 -37.39 4.41
N VAL A 186 -27.54 -37.40 5.69
CA VAL A 186 -27.81 -38.55 6.59
C VAL A 186 -29.30 -38.67 6.90
N ALA A 187 -30.00 -37.55 7.10
CA ALA A 187 -31.45 -37.56 7.33
C ALA A 187 -32.23 -38.06 6.10
N GLU A 188 -31.83 -37.65 4.89
CA GLU A 188 -32.47 -38.03 3.64
C GLU A 188 -32.27 -39.53 3.30
N THR A 189 -31.10 -40.09 3.63
CA THR A 189 -30.81 -41.52 3.46
C THR A 189 -31.51 -42.40 4.50
N ALA A 190 -31.70 -41.92 5.74
CA ALA A 190 -32.44 -42.62 6.78
C ALA A 190 -33.97 -42.63 6.54
N SER A 191 -34.51 -41.67 5.77
CA SER A 191 -35.95 -41.55 5.50
C SER A 191 -36.46 -42.34 4.29
N SER A 192 -35.68 -43.26 3.70
CA SER A 192 -36.17 -44.21 2.70
C SER A 192 -36.53 -45.57 3.32
N PRO A 193 -37.77 -45.77 3.82
CA PRO A 193 -38.23 -47.11 4.14
C PRO A 193 -38.45 -47.88 2.84
N GLN A 194 -37.58 -48.85 2.55
CA GLN A 194 -37.89 -49.93 1.62
C GLN A 194 -39.14 -50.66 2.13
N ARG A 195 -40.29 -50.30 1.56
CA ARG A 195 -41.57 -50.98 1.79
C ARG A 195 -41.39 -52.44 1.33
N PRO A 196 -41.55 -53.46 2.19
CA PRO A 196 -41.44 -54.85 1.76
C PRO A 196 -42.50 -55.12 0.70
N LYS A 197 -42.09 -55.62 -0.48
CA LYS A 197 -43.02 -56.05 -1.52
C LYS A 197 -43.94 -57.14 -0.95
N PRO A 198 -45.28 -57.05 -1.14
CA PRO A 198 -46.19 -58.09 -0.69
C PRO A 198 -45.91 -59.37 -1.47
N ARG A 199 -45.53 -60.43 -0.76
CA ARG A 199 -45.32 -61.77 -1.29
C ARG A 199 -46.70 -62.32 -1.69
N ARG A 200 -46.98 -62.41 -2.99
CA ARG A 200 -48.17 -63.11 -3.49
C ARG A 200 -48.07 -64.58 -3.10
N ALA A 201 -48.95 -65.04 -2.23
CA ALA A 201 -49.20 -66.46 -2.03
C ALA A 201 -49.93 -67.00 -3.28
N LYS A 202 -49.44 -68.13 -3.80
CA LYS A 202 -50.17 -69.04 -4.68
C LYS A 202 -50.22 -70.38 -3.98
#